data_AF-A0A076H810-F1
#
_entry.id   AF-A0A076H810-F1
#
_cell.length_a   1.000
_cell.length_b   1.000
_cell.length_c   1.000
_cell.angle_alpha   90.00
_cell.angle_beta   90.00
_cell.angle_gamma   90.00
#
_symmetry.space_group_name_H-M   'P 1'
#
loop_
_entity.id
_entity.type
_entity.pdbx_description
1 polymer ?
#
loop_
_entity_poly.entity_id
_entity_poly.type
_entity_poly.pdbx_seq_one_letter_code
_entity_poly.pdbx_strand_id
1 'polypeptide(L)'
;MSFDQRSLDRLRELGRQLPQKLPDPEPASSKSSGSKGRQNSGNHRGPQLHKVETEQDPEALFRELMSASDDGTVPDHLMSRLKQLEAQRQTTGRPANQDSISASNLPAPPPVSNQGRGKNTPPSRPNVAPGSEEERLYVAFGQLLLEDDEESD
;
A
#
# COMPACT_ATOMS: atom_id res chain seq x y z
N MET A 1 29.66 17.04 -3.22
CA MET A 1 29.61 18.41 -3.76
C MET A 1 30.40 19.32 -2.82
N SER A 2 31.50 19.92 -3.28
CA SER A 2 32.34 20.85 -2.51
C SER A 2 31.95 22.31 -2.79
N PHE A 3 32.26 23.24 -1.88
CA PHE A 3 32.05 24.68 -2.09
C PHE A 3 33.15 25.26 -3.00
N ASP A 4 32.76 26.16 -3.91
CA ASP A 4 33.66 26.84 -4.87
C ASP A 4 34.30 28.10 -4.24
N GLN A 5 35.50 28.51 -4.68
CA GLN A 5 36.26 29.63 -4.11
C GLN A 5 35.46 30.94 -4.11
N ARG A 6 34.74 31.22 -5.19
CA ARG A 6 33.91 32.41 -5.33
C ARG A 6 32.75 32.47 -4.33
N SER A 7 32.26 31.31 -3.90
CA SER A 7 31.21 31.22 -2.87
C SER A 7 31.74 31.55 -1.47
N LEU A 8 33.03 31.25 -1.19
CA LEU A 8 33.69 31.60 0.07
C LEU A 8 33.98 33.10 0.17
N ASP A 9 34.36 33.75 -0.93
CA ASP A 9 34.55 35.20 -0.95
C ASP A 9 33.23 35.94 -0.68
N ARG A 10 32.15 35.53 -1.35
CA ARG A 10 30.82 36.12 -1.14
C ARG A 10 30.31 35.93 0.29
N LEU A 11 30.59 34.78 0.92
CA LEU A 11 30.26 34.56 2.33
C LEU A 11 31.00 35.54 3.25
N ARG A 12 32.30 35.74 3.00
CA ARG A 12 33.13 36.72 3.73
C ARG A 12 32.62 38.15 3.53
N GLU A 13 32.27 38.54 2.30
CA GLU A 13 31.67 39.85 2.00
C GLU A 13 30.34 40.07 2.73
N LEU A 14 29.53 39.01 2.87
CA LEU A 14 28.27 39.03 3.60
C LEU A 14 28.44 38.93 5.13
N GLY A 15 29.67 38.84 5.64
CA GLY A 15 29.94 38.64 7.07
C GLY A 15 29.42 37.30 7.61
N ARG A 16 29.25 36.30 6.75
CA ARG A 16 28.75 34.97 7.10
C ARG A 16 29.87 33.94 6.99
N GLN A 17 29.86 32.95 7.88
CA GLN A 17 30.78 31.82 7.85
C GLN A 17 30.00 30.52 7.71
N LEU A 18 30.63 29.49 7.12
CA LEU A 18 30.01 28.17 7.04
C LEU A 18 29.86 27.56 8.46
N PRO A 19 28.77 26.85 8.74
CA PRO A 19 28.64 26.03 9.93
C PRO A 19 29.73 24.94 9.99
N GLN A 20 30.02 24.45 11.19
CA GLN A 20 30.96 23.33 11.36
C GLN A 20 30.46 22.09 10.62
N LYS A 21 31.39 21.38 9.96
CA LYS A 21 31.11 20.14 9.27
C LYS A 21 30.64 19.09 10.28
N LEU A 22 29.56 18.39 9.96
CA LEU A 22 29.11 17.23 10.74
C LEU A 22 30.19 16.14 10.76
N PRO A 23 30.30 15.35 11.85
CA PRO A 23 31.20 14.22 11.90
C PRO A 23 30.88 13.25 10.75
N ASP A 24 31.91 12.83 10.02
CA ASP A 24 31.77 11.84 8.97
C ASP A 24 31.27 10.51 9.58
N PRO A 25 30.34 9.80 8.93
CA PRO A 25 29.80 8.55 9.47
C PRO A 25 30.90 7.48 9.57
N GLU A 26 30.95 6.78 10.71
CA GLU A 26 31.88 5.67 10.94
C GLU A 26 31.76 4.63 9.80
N PRO A 27 32.86 4.29 9.12
CA PRO A 27 32.83 3.30 8.06
C PRO A 27 32.50 1.94 8.68
N ALA A 28 31.45 1.28 8.20
CA ALA A 28 31.05 -0.05 8.64
C ALA A 28 32.14 -1.08 8.32
N SER A 29 33.08 -1.27 9.24
CA SER A 29 34.03 -2.37 9.19
C SER A 29 33.32 -3.67 9.54
N SER A 30 33.36 -4.59 8.59
CA SER A 30 32.88 -5.95 8.69
C SER A 30 33.48 -6.74 9.86
N LYS A 31 32.64 -7.61 10.46
CA LYS A 31 32.92 -8.86 11.18
C LYS A 31 33.02 -8.85 12.72
N SER A 32 31.98 -9.48 13.29
CA SER A 32 32.00 -10.51 14.37
C SER A 32 32.83 -10.29 15.65
N SER A 33 32.12 -10.03 16.74
CA SER A 33 32.34 -10.72 18.02
C SER A 33 31.10 -10.57 18.89
N GLY A 34 30.61 -11.69 19.43
CA GLY A 34 29.33 -11.77 20.12
C GLY A 34 29.19 -10.84 21.34
N SER A 35 27.97 -10.34 21.52
CA SER A 35 27.46 -9.95 22.83
C SER A 35 25.97 -10.22 22.84
N LYS A 36 25.61 -11.26 23.59
CA LYS A 36 24.23 -11.60 23.94
C LYS A 36 23.81 -10.63 25.04
N GLY A 37 23.09 -9.58 24.66
CA GLY A 37 22.63 -8.55 25.59
C GLY A 37 21.34 -7.95 25.08
N ARG A 38 20.22 -8.51 25.55
CA ARG A 38 18.87 -7.99 25.37
C ARG A 38 18.82 -6.63 26.08
N GLN A 39 18.78 -5.53 25.33
CA GLN A 39 18.57 -4.18 25.88
C GLN A 39 17.42 -3.53 25.10
N ASN A 40 16.31 -3.40 25.79
CA ASN A 40 15.20 -2.54 25.40
C ASN A 40 15.67 -1.08 25.64
N SER A 41 15.32 -0.16 24.74
CA SER A 41 15.57 1.29 24.79
C SER A 41 16.94 1.81 24.32
N GLY A 42 16.87 2.72 23.33
CA GLY A 42 17.88 3.76 23.10
C GLY A 42 18.85 3.53 21.95
N ASN A 43 18.77 4.40 20.95
CA ASN A 43 19.81 4.71 19.95
C ASN A 43 20.08 3.68 18.83
N HIS A 44 19.23 3.66 17.81
CA HIS A 44 19.64 3.21 16.47
C HIS A 44 20.29 4.38 15.71
N ARG A 45 21.63 4.43 15.70
CA ARG A 45 22.43 5.30 14.82
C ARG A 45 22.48 4.70 13.41
N GLY A 46 21.48 5.01 12.61
CA GLY A 46 21.35 4.77 11.17
C GLY A 46 19.97 5.25 10.72
N PRO A 47 19.72 5.62 9.45
CA PRO A 47 18.36 5.86 9.01
C PRO A 47 17.58 4.57 9.31
N GLN A 48 16.58 4.69 10.17
CA GLN A 48 15.72 3.57 10.52
C GLN A 48 14.89 3.30 9.27
N LEU A 49 15.44 2.45 8.38
CA LEU A 49 14.79 2.06 7.14
C LEU A 49 13.36 1.64 7.48
N HIS A 50 12.40 2.23 6.79
CA HIS A 50 11.00 1.89 7.00
C HIS A 50 10.81 0.40 6.72
N LYS A 51 9.86 -0.25 7.40
CA LYS A 51 9.63 -1.70 7.22
C LYS A 51 9.39 -2.06 5.75
N VAL A 52 8.65 -1.21 5.05
CA VAL A 52 8.41 -1.23 3.60
C VAL A 52 9.71 -1.33 2.78
N GLU A 53 10.80 -0.72 3.25
CA GLU A 53 12.10 -0.75 2.57
C GLU A 53 12.91 -2.00 2.94
N THR A 54 12.65 -2.64 4.07
CA THR A 54 13.39 -3.83 4.50
C THR A 54 12.70 -5.16 4.15
N GLU A 55 11.40 -5.12 3.86
CA GLU A 55 10.59 -6.32 3.62
C GLU A 55 10.94 -7.02 2.29
N GLN A 56 11.01 -8.35 2.33
CA GLN A 56 11.38 -9.18 1.18
C GLN A 56 10.26 -10.12 0.75
N ASP A 57 9.24 -10.31 1.59
CA ASP A 57 8.03 -11.02 1.21
C ASP A 57 7.08 -10.06 0.46
N PRO A 58 6.71 -10.34 -0.80
CA PRO A 58 5.80 -9.46 -1.55
C PRO A 58 4.45 -9.28 -0.86
N GLU A 59 3.93 -10.30 -0.17
CA GLU A 59 2.63 -10.22 0.50
C GLU A 59 2.70 -9.31 1.74
N ALA A 60 3.76 -9.42 2.54
CA ALA A 60 4.00 -8.54 3.68
C ALA A 60 4.29 -7.10 3.25
N LEU A 61 5.05 -6.92 2.17
CA LEU A 61 5.35 -5.60 1.60
C LEU A 61 4.06 -4.89 1.17
N PHE A 62 3.16 -5.60 0.49
CA PHE A 62 1.87 -5.04 0.08
C PHE A 62 1.00 -4.63 1.27
N ARG A 63 0.95 -5.46 2.32
CA ARG A 63 0.19 -5.15 3.54
C ARG A 63 0.73 -3.92 4.26
N GLU A 64 2.04 -3.78 4.35
CA GLU A 64 2.68 -2.61 4.95
C GLU A 64 2.47 -1.36 4.09
N LEU A 65 2.47 -1.49 2.75
CA LEU A 65 2.14 -0.39 1.85
C LEU A 65 0.70 0.11 2.07
N MET A 66 -0.25 -0.81 2.22
CA MET A 66 -1.65 -0.47 2.51
C MET A 66 -1.84 0.14 3.90
N SER A 67 -1.06 -0.26 4.90
CA SER A 67 -1.16 0.30 6.26
C SER A 67 -0.42 1.63 6.42
N ALA A 68 0.64 1.86 5.66
CA ALA A 68 1.45 3.08 5.75
C ALA A 68 0.91 4.24 4.89
N SER A 69 0.01 3.95 3.94
CA SER A 69 -0.50 4.92 2.96
C SER A 69 -1.96 5.28 3.26
N ASP A 70 -2.20 6.27 4.13
CA ASP A 70 -3.55 6.77 4.42
C ASP A 70 -4.25 7.36 3.17
N ASP A 71 -3.46 7.88 2.23
CA ASP A 71 -3.90 8.53 0.98
C ASP A 71 -4.03 7.54 -0.20
N GLY A 72 -3.66 6.26 -0.01
CA GLY A 72 -3.66 5.25 -1.07
C GLY A 72 -2.64 5.48 -2.19
N THR A 73 -1.82 6.53 -2.12
CA THR A 73 -0.75 6.85 -3.07
C THR A 73 0.54 6.13 -2.68
N VAL A 74 1.06 5.29 -3.59
CA VAL A 74 2.27 4.50 -3.36
C VAL A 74 3.42 4.99 -4.28
N PRO A 75 4.62 5.29 -3.74
CA PRO A 75 5.78 5.65 -4.56
C PRO A 75 6.18 4.60 -5.60
N ASP A 76 6.53 5.05 -6.81
CA ASP A 76 6.86 4.21 -7.97
C ASP A 76 7.94 3.15 -7.71
N HIS A 77 8.95 3.50 -6.93
CA HIS A 77 10.06 2.58 -6.63
C HIS A 77 9.60 1.39 -5.77
N LEU A 78 8.61 1.57 -4.89
CA LEU A 78 8.06 0.51 -4.06
C LEU A 78 7.14 -0.43 -4.86
N MET A 79 6.35 0.12 -5.78
CA MET A 79 5.57 -0.67 -6.75
C MET A 79 6.48 -1.48 -7.67
N SER A 80 7.56 -0.88 -8.17
CA SER A 80 8.53 -1.57 -9.01
C SER A 80 9.19 -2.72 -8.27
N ARG A 81 9.53 -2.52 -6.99
CA ARG A 81 10.09 -3.57 -6.13
C ARG A 81 9.09 -4.70 -5.86
N LEU A 82 7.84 -4.39 -5.54
CA LEU A 82 6.77 -5.38 -5.35
C LEU A 82 6.67 -6.31 -6.56
N LYS A 83 6.64 -5.74 -7.77
CA LYS A 83 6.60 -6.49 -9.05
C LYS A 83 7.81 -7.40 -9.22
N GLN A 84 9.00 -6.94 -8.84
CA GLN A 84 10.22 -7.75 -8.92
C GLN A 84 10.17 -8.95 -7.98
N LEU A 85 9.75 -8.74 -6.72
CA LEU A 85 9.63 -9.81 -5.73
C LEU A 85 8.58 -10.85 -6.15
N GLU A 86 7.44 -10.39 -6.70
CA GLU A 86 6.41 -11.27 -7.24
C GLU A 86 6.95 -12.11 -8.42
N ALA A 87 7.61 -11.49 -9.38
CA ALA A 87 8.18 -12.19 -10.53
C ALA A 87 9.21 -13.24 -10.09
N GLN A 88 10.08 -12.91 -9.12
CA GLN A 88 11.04 -13.87 -8.57
C GLN A 88 10.35 -15.07 -7.91
N ARG A 89 9.24 -14.84 -7.18
CA ARG A 89 8.45 -15.93 -6.58
C ARG A 89 7.81 -16.84 -7.62
N GLN A 90 7.30 -16.28 -8.73
CA GLN A 90 6.71 -17.06 -9.82
C GLN A 90 7.74 -18.00 -10.47
N THR A 91 8.99 -17.55 -10.64
CA THR A 91 10.06 -18.37 -11.23
C THR A 91 10.58 -19.48 -10.32
N THR A 92 10.46 -19.34 -9.00
CA THR A 92 11.03 -20.29 -8.02
C THR A 92 10.05 -21.36 -7.55
N GLY A 93 8.84 -21.44 -8.14
CA GLY A 93 7.94 -22.59 -8.03
C GLY A 93 7.50 -22.93 -6.60
N ARG A 94 7.49 -21.96 -5.69
CA ARG A 94 7.02 -22.17 -4.30
C ARG A 94 5.50 -21.97 -4.24
N PRO A 95 4.75 -22.87 -3.58
CA PRO A 95 3.30 -22.80 -3.57
C PRO A 95 2.82 -21.51 -2.92
N ALA A 96 1.79 -20.94 -3.51
CA ALA A 96 0.88 -20.05 -2.83
C ALA A 96 0.32 -20.78 -1.59
N ASN A 97 0.96 -20.60 -0.43
CA ASN A 97 0.23 -20.64 0.84
C ASN A 97 -0.62 -19.37 0.82
N GLN A 98 -1.86 -19.45 0.35
CA GLN A 98 -3.01 -19.69 1.22
C GLN A 98 -3.08 -18.71 2.39
N ASP A 99 -3.12 -17.41 2.09
CA ASP A 99 -4.22 -16.60 2.62
C ASP A 99 -5.33 -16.57 1.58
N SER A 100 -5.82 -17.77 1.23
CA SER A 100 -7.18 -17.92 0.77
C SER A 100 -8.05 -17.37 1.88
N ILE A 101 -8.62 -16.19 1.65
CA ILE A 101 -9.74 -15.65 2.41
C ILE A 101 -10.69 -16.83 2.59
N SER A 102 -10.71 -17.41 3.79
CA SER A 102 -11.43 -18.65 4.00
C SER A 102 -12.91 -18.31 3.83
N ALA A 103 -13.53 -18.85 2.79
CA ALA A 103 -14.95 -18.67 2.50
C ALA A 103 -15.88 -19.13 3.64
N SER A 104 -15.32 -19.74 4.70
CA SER A 104 -15.99 -20.07 5.94
C SER A 104 -16.35 -18.86 6.82
N ASN A 105 -15.79 -17.67 6.57
CA ASN A 105 -16.15 -16.44 7.28
C ASN A 105 -16.98 -15.44 6.44
N LEU A 106 -17.38 -15.82 5.23
CA LEU A 106 -18.38 -15.06 4.47
C LEU A 106 -19.79 -15.61 4.80
N PRO A 107 -20.80 -14.75 5.01
CA PRO A 107 -22.18 -15.22 5.08
C PRO A 107 -22.50 -15.97 3.79
N ALA A 108 -23.15 -17.13 3.92
CA ALA A 108 -23.45 -17.99 2.80
C ALA A 108 -24.23 -17.21 1.72
N PRO A 109 -23.85 -17.30 0.44
CA PRO A 109 -24.64 -16.70 -0.64
C PRO A 109 -26.03 -17.36 -0.67
N PRO A 110 -27.10 -16.59 -0.95
CA PRO A 110 -28.44 -17.15 -1.07
C PRO A 110 -28.47 -18.23 -2.16
N PRO A 111 -29.29 -19.30 -2.01
CA PRO A 111 -29.36 -20.36 -2.99
C PRO A 111 -29.86 -19.80 -4.33
N VAL A 112 -28.96 -19.73 -5.32
CA VAL A 112 -29.32 -19.48 -6.71
C VAL A 112 -30.03 -20.71 -7.24
N SER A 113 -31.35 -20.61 -7.42
CA SER A 113 -32.10 -21.62 -8.13
C SER A 113 -31.71 -21.56 -9.60
N ASN A 114 -31.10 -22.65 -10.10
CA ASN A 114 -30.85 -22.85 -11.52
C ASN A 114 -32.18 -22.88 -12.26
N GLN A 115 -32.64 -21.74 -12.78
CA GLN A 115 -33.72 -21.69 -13.75
C GLN A 115 -33.27 -20.93 -15.00
N GLY A 116 -32.96 -21.72 -16.03
CA GLY A 116 -33.47 -21.51 -17.38
C GLY A 116 -33.09 -20.22 -18.11
N ARG A 117 -32.04 -20.33 -18.93
CA ARG A 117 -31.92 -19.77 -20.28
C ARG A 117 -33.19 -19.09 -20.83
N GLY A 118 -33.22 -17.75 -20.76
CA GLY A 118 -34.15 -16.88 -21.48
C GLY A 118 -33.76 -15.42 -21.29
N LYS A 119 -33.43 -14.69 -22.36
CA LYS A 119 -32.89 -13.31 -22.31
C LYS A 119 -33.92 -12.22 -21.93
N ASN A 120 -35.10 -12.58 -21.41
CA ASN A 120 -36.20 -11.64 -21.14
C ASN A 120 -36.84 -11.84 -19.75
N THR A 121 -36.10 -12.21 -18.71
CA THR A 121 -36.68 -12.19 -17.36
C THR A 121 -36.69 -10.75 -16.84
N PRO A 122 -37.86 -10.20 -16.42
CA PRO A 122 -37.91 -8.86 -15.86
C PRO A 122 -36.99 -8.77 -14.63
N PRO A 123 -36.43 -7.59 -14.33
CA PRO A 123 -35.58 -7.41 -13.16
C PRO A 123 -36.34 -7.84 -11.91
N SER A 124 -35.87 -8.90 -11.27
CA SER A 124 -36.42 -9.38 -10.01
C SER A 124 -35.98 -8.41 -8.91
N ARG A 125 -36.95 -7.75 -8.29
CA ARG A 125 -36.67 -6.89 -7.14
C ARG A 125 -36.30 -7.78 -5.95
N PRO A 126 -35.19 -7.49 -5.24
CA PRO A 126 -34.88 -8.18 -4.00
C PRO A 126 -36.01 -7.97 -2.99
N ASN A 127 -36.34 -9.01 -2.21
CA ASN A 127 -37.37 -8.93 -1.17
C ASN A 127 -36.82 -8.15 0.02
N VAL A 128 -37.16 -6.86 0.07
CA VAL A 128 -36.66 -5.89 1.03
C VAL A 128 -37.83 -5.36 1.86
N ALA A 129 -37.61 -5.10 3.16
CA ALA A 129 -38.65 -4.56 4.03
C ALA A 129 -39.04 -3.13 3.60
N PRO A 130 -40.35 -2.80 3.51
CA PRO A 130 -40.79 -1.48 3.09
C PRO A 130 -40.35 -0.40 4.09
N GLY A 131 -39.73 0.68 3.59
CA GLY A 131 -39.21 1.80 4.37
C GLY A 131 -37.78 1.63 4.88
N SER A 132 -37.15 0.49 4.62
CA SER A 132 -35.77 0.20 5.00
C SER A 132 -34.75 1.05 4.24
N GLU A 133 -33.53 1.13 4.77
CA GLU A 133 -32.43 1.85 4.13
C GLU A 133 -32.06 1.19 2.80
N GLU A 134 -32.00 -0.13 2.76
CA GLU A 134 -31.69 -0.88 1.56
C GLU A 134 -32.73 -0.64 0.44
N GLU A 135 -34.02 -0.48 0.74
CA GLU A 135 -35.04 -0.12 -0.27
C GLU A 135 -34.75 1.26 -0.87
N ARG A 136 -34.41 2.23 -0.02
CA ARG A 136 -34.06 3.59 -0.47
C ARG A 136 -32.83 3.57 -1.37
N LEU A 137 -31.83 2.76 -1.04
CA LEU A 137 -30.63 2.60 -1.86
C LEU A 137 -30.93 1.97 -3.23
N TYR A 138 -31.74 0.91 -3.28
CA TYR A 138 -32.15 0.31 -4.56
C TYR A 138 -32.98 1.26 -5.42
N VAL A 139 -33.86 2.04 -4.80
CA VAL A 139 -34.68 3.06 -5.49
C VAL A 139 -33.82 4.23 -5.98
N ALA A 140 -32.84 4.67 -5.19
CA ALA A 140 -31.92 5.74 -5.58
C ALA A 140 -31.00 5.29 -6.75
N PHE A 141 -30.46 4.07 -6.69
CA PHE A 141 -29.64 3.51 -7.77
C PHE A 141 -30.44 3.35 -9.07
N GLY A 142 -31.70 2.92 -8.97
CA GLY A 142 -32.59 2.83 -10.14
C GLY A 142 -32.86 4.18 -10.78
N GLN A 143 -33.04 5.25 -9.98
CA GLN A 143 -33.20 6.61 -10.51
C GLN A 143 -31.93 7.12 -11.17
N LEU A 144 -30.76 6.91 -10.55
CA LEU A 144 -29.47 7.33 -11.12
C LEU A 144 -29.22 6.73 -12.51
N LEU A 145 -29.55 5.44 -12.69
CA LEU A 145 -29.35 4.76 -13.97
C LEU A 145 -30.32 5.24 -15.06
N LEU A 146 -31.51 5.72 -14.66
CA LEU A 146 -32.49 6.30 -15.57
C LEU A 146 -32.16 7.77 -15.90
N GLU A 147 -31.57 8.52 -14.97
CA GLU A 147 -31.20 9.93 -15.17
C GLU A 147 -30.11 10.10 -16.24
N ASP A 148 -29.17 9.15 -16.37
CA ASP A 148 -28.14 9.15 -17.43
C ASP A 148 -28.71 8.87 -18.85
N ASP A 149 -29.85 8.15 -18.96
CA ASP A 149 -30.49 7.86 -20.25
C ASP A 149 -31.35 9.05 -20.76
N GLU A 150 -31.74 9.99 -19.89
CA GLU A 150 -32.57 11.15 -20.23
C GLU A 150 -31.78 12.38 -20.73
N GLU A 151 -30.44 12.38 -20.62
CA GLU A 151 -29.56 13.49 -21.07
C GLU A 151 -29.08 13.33 -22.54
N SER A 152 -29.55 12.29 -23.25
CA SER A 152 -29.20 12.02 -24.65
C SER A 152 -30.36 12.27 -25.64
N ASP A 153 -30.86 13.50 -25.74
CA ASP A 153 -31.58 14.01 -26.95
C ASP A 153 -31.48 15.55 -27.06
#